data_AF-A0A818KX04-F1
#
_entry.id   AF-A0A818KX04-F1
#
_cell.length_a   1.000
_cell.length_b   1.000
_cell.length_c   1.000
_cell.angle_alpha   90.00
_cell.angle_beta   90.00
_cell.angle_gamma   90.00
#
_symmetry.space_group_name_H-M   'P 1'
#
loop_
_entity.id
_entity.type
_entity.pdbx_description
1 polymer ?
#
loop_
_entity_poly.entity_id
_entity_poly.type
_entity_poly.pdbx_seq_one_letter_code
_entity_poly.pdbx_strand_id
1 'polypeptide(L)'
;NELKILREQDEKLKEQLLEIDKKSANVDLTIGLLCNELFALYDYFHDEQPLMLDKYHEEFVKIAKVIAKLIYKGFSIHILRSRPLICQSHLLRMSLENLHINENNQLVILTVVGEQSSAKSSLLNSTFGCNFRVSAGRCTIGMHLGIFLLNYKNSL
;
A
#
# COMPACT_ATOMS: atom_id res chain seq x y z
N ASN A 1 -5.94 -47.52 5.11
CA ASN A 1 -4.90 -46.93 5.98
C ASN A 1 -4.12 -45.81 5.29
N GLU A 2 -3.58 -46.00 4.10
CA GLU A 2 -2.83 -44.94 3.38
C GLU A 2 -3.62 -43.64 3.15
N LEU A 3 -4.88 -43.72 2.72
CA LEU A 3 -5.72 -42.52 2.52
C LEU A 3 -5.92 -41.69 3.79
N LYS A 4 -5.86 -42.31 4.97
CA LYS A 4 -6.00 -41.61 6.25
C LYS A 4 -4.71 -40.89 6.62
N ILE A 5 -3.57 -41.56 6.38
CA ILE A 5 -2.23 -41.00 6.55
C ILE A 5 -2.00 -39.82 5.60
N LEU A 6 -2.39 -39.94 4.33
CA LEU A 6 -2.31 -38.85 3.35
C LEU A 6 -3.15 -37.63 3.75
N ARG A 7 -4.34 -37.84 4.32
CA ARG A 7 -5.18 -36.72 4.81
C ARG A 7 -4.57 -36.03 6.03
N GLU A 8 -4.04 -36.79 6.99
CA GLU A 8 -3.35 -36.23 8.15
C GLU A 8 -2.08 -35.45 7.75
N GLN A 9 -1.35 -35.94 6.74
CA GLN A 9 -0.21 -35.23 6.17
C GLN A 9 -0.62 -33.93 5.46
N ASP A 10 -1.73 -33.94 4.71
CA ASP A 10 -2.27 -32.75 4.02
C ASP A 10 -2.76 -31.68 5.02
N GLU A 11 -3.46 -32.08 6.09
CA GLU A 11 -3.87 -31.15 7.15
C GLU A 11 -2.66 -30.52 7.86
N LYS A 12 -1.65 -31.33 8.19
CA LYS A 12 -0.43 -30.84 8.84
C LYS A 12 0.35 -29.89 7.93
N LEU A 13 0.40 -30.18 6.63
CA LEU A 13 1.04 -29.30 5.64
C LEU A 13 0.28 -27.97 5.50
N LYS A 14 -1.06 -28.00 5.52
CA LYS A 14 -1.90 -26.79 5.52
C LYS A 14 -1.66 -25.93 6.75
N GLU A 15 -1.55 -26.52 7.94
CA GLU A 15 -1.23 -25.77 9.16
C GLU A 15 0.14 -25.11 9.10
N GLN A 16 1.16 -25.85 8.63
CA GLN A 16 2.52 -25.31 8.44
C GLN A 16 2.56 -24.17 7.43
N LEU A 17 1.86 -24.31 6.30
CA LEU A 17 1.72 -23.25 5.31
C LEU A 17 1.07 -22.01 5.92
N LEU A 18 0.03 -22.19 6.73
CA LEU A 18 -0.68 -21.09 7.39
C LEU A 18 0.20 -20.38 8.44
N GLU A 19 1.10 -21.10 9.11
CA GLU A 19 2.08 -20.53 10.03
C GLU A 19 3.19 -19.77 9.27
N ILE A 20 3.68 -20.31 8.16
CA ILE A 20 4.67 -19.66 7.29
C ILE A 20 4.07 -18.40 6.67
N ASP A 21 2.83 -18.45 6.18
CA ASP A 21 2.10 -17.29 5.65
C ASP A 21 1.95 -16.20 6.72
N LYS A 22 1.62 -16.57 7.97
CA LYS A 22 1.59 -15.63 9.09
C LYS A 22 2.96 -14.97 9.35
N LYS A 23 4.04 -15.73 9.26
CA LYS A 23 5.41 -15.21 9.44
C LYS A 23 5.84 -14.33 8.26
N SER A 24 5.58 -14.76 7.02
CA SER A 24 5.90 -14.02 5.79
C SER A 24 5.09 -12.73 5.64
N ALA A 25 3.82 -12.73 6.08
CA ALA A 25 2.99 -11.53 6.15
C ALA A 25 3.67 -10.39 6.93
N ASN A 26 4.48 -10.72 7.95
CA ASN A 26 5.17 -9.78 8.83
C ASN A 26 6.57 -9.38 8.35
N VAL A 27 7.16 -10.06 7.36
CA VAL A 27 8.57 -9.87 6.95
C VAL A 27 8.71 -9.05 5.65
N ASP A 28 7.64 -8.85 4.89
CA ASP A 28 7.71 -8.09 3.64
C ASP A 28 7.81 -6.58 3.89
N LEU A 29 9.03 -6.03 3.84
CA LEU A 29 9.28 -4.59 3.84
C LEU A 29 8.94 -4.00 2.46
N THR A 30 7.74 -3.41 2.34
CA THR A 30 7.33 -2.70 1.12
C THR A 30 7.60 -1.20 1.25
N ILE A 31 7.72 -0.50 0.11
CA ILE A 31 7.76 0.97 0.09
C ILE A 31 6.56 1.57 0.81
N GLY A 32 5.38 0.96 0.68
CA GLY A 32 4.17 1.38 1.38
C GLY A 32 4.33 1.32 2.91
N LEU A 33 4.93 0.25 3.44
CA LEU A 33 5.21 0.15 4.89
C LEU A 33 6.25 1.17 5.35
N LEU A 34 7.33 1.36 4.59
CA LEU A 34 8.31 2.40 4.91
C LEU A 34 7.67 3.79 4.96
N CYS A 35 6.81 4.11 4.00
CA CYS A 35 6.06 5.37 4.01
C CYS A 35 5.15 5.48 5.23
N ASN A 36 4.53 4.38 5.68
CA ASN A 36 3.69 4.39 6.87
C ASN A 36 4.45 4.79 8.13
N GLU A 37 5.69 4.30 8.30
CA GLU A 37 6.55 4.68 9.43
C GLU A 37 6.96 6.16 9.35
N LEU A 38 7.29 6.65 8.15
CA LEU A 38 7.60 8.07 7.94
C LEU A 38 6.41 8.99 8.23
N PHE A 39 5.21 8.59 7.82
CA PHE A 39 3.99 9.31 8.13
C PHE A 39 3.74 9.36 9.64
N ALA A 40 3.87 8.22 10.34
CA ALA A 40 3.70 8.17 11.79
C ALA A 40 4.73 9.05 12.52
N LEU A 41 5.99 9.04 12.07
CA LEU A 41 7.04 9.89 12.61
C LEU A 41 6.73 11.38 12.42
N TYR A 42 6.32 11.77 11.21
CA TYR A 42 5.96 13.16 10.93
C TYR A 42 4.78 13.60 11.80
N ASP A 43 3.72 12.79 11.87
CA ASP A 43 2.52 13.12 12.62
C ASP A 43 2.84 13.23 14.12
N TYR A 44 3.69 12.36 14.66
CA TYR A 44 4.20 12.49 16.03
C TYR A 44 4.99 13.80 16.23
N PHE A 45 5.86 14.19 15.29
CA PHE A 45 6.57 15.46 15.41
C PHE A 45 5.65 16.66 15.32
N HIS A 46 4.64 16.60 14.46
CA HIS A 46 3.64 17.65 14.32
C HIS A 46 2.83 17.84 15.61
N ASP A 47 2.36 16.74 16.21
CA ASP A 47 1.45 16.80 17.34
C ASP A 47 2.18 16.98 18.69
N GLU A 48 3.35 16.36 18.86
CA GLU A 48 4.01 16.25 20.17
C GLU A 48 5.40 16.91 20.24
N GLN A 49 6.07 17.18 19.10
CA GLN A 49 7.44 17.70 19.06
C GLN A 49 7.66 18.77 17.96
N PRO A 50 6.93 19.89 17.99
CA PRO A 50 6.95 20.89 16.90
C PRO A 50 8.35 21.48 16.63
N LEU A 51 9.20 21.62 17.66
CA LEU A 51 10.59 22.06 17.49
C LEU A 51 11.43 21.07 16.65
N MET A 52 11.14 19.78 16.75
CA MET A 52 11.78 18.76 15.90
C MET A 52 11.23 18.82 14.49
N LEU A 53 9.93 19.10 14.32
CA LEU A 53 9.35 19.30 13.01
C LEU A 53 9.99 20.49 12.28
N ASP A 54 10.15 21.62 12.96
CA ASP A 54 10.80 22.81 12.42
C ASP A 54 12.25 22.51 12.03
N LYS A 55 12.97 21.77 12.88
CA LYS A 55 14.36 21.39 12.63
C LYS A 55 14.52 20.53 11.36
N TYR A 56 13.58 19.62 11.10
CA TYR A 56 13.65 18.67 9.97
C TYR A 56 12.68 19.01 8.83
N HIS A 57 12.18 20.24 8.79
CA HIS A 57 11.13 20.64 7.86
C HIS A 57 11.55 20.41 6.40
N GLU A 58 12.76 20.85 6.02
CA GLU A 58 13.31 20.69 4.68
C GLU A 58 13.47 19.22 4.25
N GLU A 59 13.88 18.35 5.18
CA GLU A 59 13.97 16.92 4.96
C GLU A 59 12.59 16.32 4.69
N PHE A 60 11.57 16.69 5.46
CA PHE A 60 10.22 16.19 5.24
C PHE A 60 9.59 16.70 3.96
N VAL A 61 9.84 17.95 3.57
CA VAL A 61 9.45 18.48 2.25
C VAL A 61 10.10 17.66 1.13
N LYS A 62 11.38 17.32 1.24
CA LYS A 62 12.07 16.44 0.27
C LYS A 62 11.48 15.04 0.26
N ILE A 63 11.20 14.47 1.43
CA ILE A 63 10.58 13.15 1.57
C ILE A 63 9.21 13.13 0.88
N ALA A 64 8.36 14.14 1.08
CA ALA A 64 7.06 14.23 0.43
C ALA A 64 7.16 14.22 -1.10
N LYS A 65 8.13 14.97 -1.66
CA LYS A 65 8.40 14.96 -3.11
C LYS A 65 8.88 13.60 -3.60
N VAL A 66 9.70 12.90 -2.81
CA VAL A 66 10.14 11.53 -3.14
C VAL A 66 8.96 10.56 -3.12
N ILE A 67 8.10 10.63 -2.11
CA ILE A 67 6.90 9.80 -2.01
C ILE A 67 5.97 10.06 -3.19
N ALA A 68 5.72 11.32 -3.56
CA ALA A 68 4.95 11.69 -4.74
C ALA A 68 5.51 11.04 -6.01
N LYS A 69 6.84 11.09 -6.20
CA LYS A 69 7.52 10.46 -7.34
C LYS A 69 7.40 8.94 -7.33
N LEU A 70 7.40 8.29 -6.15
CA LEU A 70 7.19 6.85 -6.03
C LEU A 70 5.76 6.47 -6.45
N ILE A 71 4.76 7.20 -5.97
CA ILE A 71 3.36 6.99 -6.36
C ILE A 71 3.20 7.16 -7.88
N TYR A 72 3.80 8.22 -8.45
CA TYR A 72 3.77 8.47 -9.90
C TYR A 72 4.45 7.35 -10.71
N LYS A 73 5.44 6.67 -10.13
CA LYS A 73 6.09 5.48 -10.71
C LYS A 73 5.29 4.18 -10.53
N GLY A 74 4.08 4.25 -9.97
CA GLY A 74 3.20 3.09 -9.78
C GLY A 74 3.43 2.33 -8.48
N PHE A 75 4.25 2.85 -7.56
CA PHE A 75 4.35 2.24 -6.23
C PHE A 75 3.09 2.53 -5.41
N SER A 76 2.48 1.49 -4.85
CA SER A 76 1.32 1.66 -4.00
C SER A 76 1.72 2.18 -2.62
N ILE A 77 0.99 3.18 -2.11
CA ILE A 77 1.08 3.65 -0.73
C ILE A 77 -0.20 3.32 0.03
N HIS A 78 -0.16 3.25 1.36
CA HIS A 78 -1.35 3.04 2.15
C HIS A 78 -1.94 4.40 2.54
N ILE A 79 -3.20 4.64 2.20
CA ILE A 79 -3.96 5.84 2.59
C ILE A 79 -4.74 5.61 3.88
N LEU A 80 -5.26 4.39 4.09
CA LEU A 80 -5.85 3.96 5.36
C LEU A 80 -4.94 2.88 5.95
N ARG A 81 -4.35 3.15 7.11
CA ARG A 81 -3.17 2.45 7.67
C ARG A 81 -3.45 1.87 9.04
N SER A 82 -2.59 0.97 9.54
CA SER A 82 -2.54 0.50 10.94
C SER A 82 -3.74 -0.32 11.44
N ARG A 83 -3.67 -0.74 12.71
CA ARG A 83 -4.78 -1.31 13.50
C ARG A 83 -4.74 -0.69 14.91
N PRO A 84 -5.71 0.16 15.32
CA PRO A 84 -6.88 0.64 14.58
C PRO A 84 -6.53 1.44 13.32
N LEU A 85 -7.51 1.62 12.43
CA LEU A 85 -7.28 2.25 11.12
C LEU A 85 -7.10 3.77 11.25
N ILE A 86 -6.03 4.30 10.67
CA ILE A 86 -5.66 5.73 10.66
C ILE A 86 -5.58 6.21 9.21
N CYS A 87 -6.32 7.27 8.90
CA CYS A 87 -6.35 7.90 7.56
C CYS A 87 -5.55 9.21 7.52
N GLN A 88 -5.56 9.95 8.62
CA GLN A 88 -4.97 11.27 8.69
C GLN A 88 -3.45 11.18 8.76
N SER A 89 -2.78 11.90 7.86
CA SER A 89 -1.36 12.23 7.96
C SER A 89 -1.05 13.49 7.17
N HIS A 90 -0.33 14.41 7.81
CA HIS A 90 0.08 15.66 7.20
C HIS A 90 1.12 15.42 6.10
N LEU A 91 2.05 14.48 6.33
CA LEU A 91 3.06 14.12 5.34
C LEU A 91 2.45 13.40 4.13
N LEU A 92 1.45 12.54 4.33
CA LEU A 92 0.70 11.93 3.24
C LEU A 92 0.01 12.99 2.39
N ARG A 93 -0.69 13.93 3.02
CA ARG A 93 -1.35 15.05 2.33
C ARG A 93 -0.34 15.86 1.51
N MET A 94 0.77 16.26 2.13
CA MET A 94 1.84 17.00 1.45
C MET A 94 2.41 16.20 0.26
N SER A 95 2.54 14.87 0.39
CA SER A 95 3.00 14.01 -0.70
C SER A 95 1.99 13.98 -1.87
N LEU A 96 0.70 13.93 -1.58
CA LEU A 96 -0.36 13.94 -2.61
C LEU A 96 -0.45 15.31 -3.31
N GLU A 97 -0.25 16.40 -2.59
CA GLU A 97 -0.18 17.76 -3.17
C GLU A 97 1.00 17.91 -4.13
N ASN A 98 2.12 17.18 -3.89
CA ASN A 98 3.29 17.15 -4.78
C ASN A 98 3.12 16.22 -6.00
N LEU A 99 1.98 15.55 -6.20
CA LEU A 99 1.77 14.70 -7.38
C LEU A 99 1.66 15.48 -8.69
N HIS A 100 1.50 16.82 -8.64
CA HIS A 100 1.43 17.72 -9.79
C HIS A 100 0.58 17.16 -10.95
N ILE A 101 -0.60 16.63 -10.62
CA ILE A 101 -1.59 16.24 -11.62
C ILE A 101 -2.08 17.54 -12.24
N ASN A 102 -1.51 17.92 -13.40
CA ASN A 102 -1.82 19.16 -14.09
C ASN A 102 -3.34 19.31 -14.26
N GLU A 103 -3.85 20.54 -14.26
CA GLU A 103 -5.28 20.83 -14.46
C GLU A 103 -5.83 20.27 -15.79
N ASN A 104 -4.95 20.05 -16.76
CA ASN A 104 -5.27 19.43 -18.05
C ASN A 104 -5.38 17.90 -18.01
N ASN A 105 -4.98 17.26 -16.92
CA ASN A 105 -5.08 15.81 -16.75
C ASN A 105 -6.46 15.46 -16.18
N GLN A 106 -7.22 14.63 -16.89
CA GLN A 106 -8.45 14.06 -16.33
C GLN A 106 -8.10 12.97 -15.32
N LEU A 107 -8.42 13.22 -14.04
CA LEU A 107 -8.27 12.23 -12.98
C LEU A 107 -9.49 11.31 -12.96
N VAL A 108 -9.26 10.01 -13.11
CA VAL A 108 -10.27 8.96 -12.92
C VAL A 108 -9.90 8.16 -11.68
N ILE A 109 -10.82 8.09 -10.71
CA ILE A 109 -10.64 7.30 -9.48
C ILE A 109 -11.39 5.98 -9.62
N LEU A 110 -10.65 4.87 -9.58
CA LEU A 110 -11.23 3.52 -9.51
C LEU A 110 -11.04 2.95 -8.10
N THR A 111 -12.15 2.62 -7.45
CA THR A 111 -12.16 1.99 -6.13
C THR A 111 -12.69 0.56 -6.25
N VAL A 112 -11.95 -0.41 -5.71
CA VAL A 112 -12.36 -1.82 -5.70
C VAL A 112 -12.57 -2.29 -4.26
N VAL A 113 -13.82 -2.67 -3.94
CA VAL A 113 -14.23 -3.17 -2.62
C VAL A 113 -14.89 -4.53 -2.81
N GLY A 114 -14.66 -5.46 -1.87
CA GLY A 114 -15.29 -6.78 -1.90
C GLY A 114 -14.75 -7.68 -0.80
N GLU A 115 -15.38 -8.85 -0.64
CA GLU A 115 -15.06 -9.85 0.38
C GLU A 115 -13.56 -10.19 0.42
N GLN A 116 -13.03 -10.52 1.59
CA GLN A 116 -11.62 -10.92 1.72
C GLN A 116 -11.29 -12.07 0.76
N SER A 117 -10.08 -12.06 0.20
CA SER A 117 -9.59 -13.12 -0.71
C SER A 117 -10.36 -13.28 -2.04
N SER A 118 -11.19 -12.30 -2.44
CA SER A 118 -11.88 -12.29 -3.75
C SER A 118 -11.02 -11.87 -4.97
N ALA A 119 -9.70 -12.10 -4.92
CA ALA A 119 -8.75 -11.81 -6.01
C ALA A 119 -8.71 -10.35 -6.54
N LYS A 120 -9.18 -9.36 -5.77
CA LYS A 120 -9.20 -7.93 -6.16
C LYS A 120 -7.83 -7.39 -6.61
N SER A 121 -6.79 -7.60 -5.80
CA SER A 121 -5.42 -7.17 -6.15
C SER A 121 -4.92 -7.89 -7.40
N SER A 122 -5.24 -9.18 -7.57
CA SER A 122 -4.87 -9.95 -8.76
C SER A 122 -5.53 -9.36 -10.01
N LEU A 123 -6.83 -9.03 -9.94
CA LEU A 123 -7.55 -8.39 -11.03
C LEU A 123 -6.93 -7.04 -11.39
N LEU A 124 -6.63 -6.19 -10.41
CA LEU A 124 -6.01 -4.88 -10.65
C LEU A 124 -4.62 -5.02 -11.27
N ASN A 125 -3.79 -5.94 -10.78
CA ASN A 125 -2.47 -6.20 -11.33
C ASN A 125 -2.55 -6.72 -12.78
N SER A 126 -3.47 -7.64 -13.08
CA SER A 126 -3.64 -8.20 -14.43
C SER A 126 -4.26 -7.20 -15.41
N THR A 127 -5.21 -6.39 -14.97
CA THR A 127 -5.98 -5.49 -15.85
C THR A 127 -5.25 -4.18 -16.12
N PHE A 128 -4.57 -3.63 -15.11
CA PHE A 128 -3.96 -2.30 -15.17
C PHE A 128 -2.43 -2.32 -15.00
N GLY A 129 -1.81 -3.50 -14.86
CA GLY A 129 -0.37 -3.60 -14.63
C GLY A 129 0.05 -3.08 -13.25
N CYS A 130 -0.86 -3.11 -12.28
CA CYS A 130 -0.57 -2.71 -10.90
C CYS A 130 0.44 -3.65 -10.23
N ASN A 131 1.08 -3.15 -9.17
CA ASN A 131 1.95 -3.92 -8.28
C ASN A 131 1.38 -4.02 -6.86
N PHE A 132 0.07 -4.28 -6.73
CA PHE A 132 -0.52 -4.55 -5.43
C PHE A 132 -0.12 -5.94 -4.92
N ARG A 133 0.02 -6.09 -3.60
CA ARG A 133 0.30 -7.39 -2.99
C ARG A 133 -0.87 -8.35 -3.24
N VAL A 134 -0.56 -9.60 -3.58
CA VAL A 134 -1.52 -10.70 -3.76
C VAL A 134 -1.14 -11.85 -2.81
N SER A 135 -2.12 -12.42 -2.13
CA SER A 135 -1.95 -13.65 -1.34
C SER A 135 -3.29 -14.41 -1.25
N ALA A 136 -3.22 -15.71 -0.92
CA ALA A 136 -4.42 -16.54 -0.73
C ALA A 136 -5.20 -16.16 0.55
N GLY A 137 -4.53 -15.58 1.55
CA GLY A 137 -5.10 -15.14 2.82
C GLY A 137 -5.48 -13.65 2.88
N ARG A 138 -5.57 -13.08 4.09
CA ARG A 138 -5.79 -11.63 4.28
C ARG A 138 -4.57 -10.86 3.78
N CYS A 139 -4.63 -10.39 2.54
CA CYS A 139 -3.50 -9.70 1.92
C CYS A 139 -3.48 -8.19 2.16
N THR A 140 -4.66 -7.55 2.18
CA THR A 140 -4.81 -6.11 2.29
C THR A 140 -5.35 -5.74 3.68
N ILE A 141 -4.64 -4.85 4.36
CA ILE A 141 -5.10 -4.25 5.62
C ILE A 141 -5.19 -2.75 5.38
N GLY A 142 -6.41 -2.22 5.44
CA GLY A 142 -6.68 -0.82 5.12
C GLY A 142 -6.91 -0.58 3.64
N MET A 143 -6.49 0.58 3.13
CA MET A 143 -6.70 1.01 1.74
C MET A 143 -5.38 1.45 1.13
N HIS A 144 -5.14 1.01 -0.11
CA HIS A 144 -3.95 1.34 -0.87
C HIS A 144 -4.32 2.24 -2.05
N LEU A 145 -3.45 3.19 -2.35
CA LEU A 145 -3.53 4.06 -3.52
C LEU A 145 -2.34 3.77 -4.43
N GLY A 146 -2.59 3.64 -5.72
CA GLY A 146 -1.59 3.65 -6.78
C GLY A 146 -2.09 4.50 -7.95
N ILE A 147 -1.18 5.08 -8.72
CA ILE A 147 -1.50 5.86 -9.92
C ILE A 147 -0.94 5.15 -11.15
N PHE A 148 -1.75 5.14 -12.22
CA PHE A 148 -1.36 4.63 -13.53
C PHE A 148 -1.70 5.69 -14.58
N LEU A 149 -0.73 6.04 -15.42
CA LEU A 149 -0.90 7.02 -16.48
C LEU A 149 -1.42 6.32 -17.73
N LEU A 150 -2.62 6.69 -18.16
CA LEU A 150 -3.18 6.23 -19.42
C LEU A 150 -2.73 7.18 -20.53
N ASN A 151 -1.78 6.74 -21.35
CA ASN A 151 -1.45 7.43 -22.59
C ASN A 151 -2.51 7.08 -23.64
N TYR A 152 -3.59 7.84 -23.67
CA TYR A 152 -4.58 7.72 -24.75
C TYR A 152 -3.97 8.31 -26.03
N LYS A 153 -3.39 7.46 -26.88
CA LYS A 153 -3.13 7.87 -28.27
C LYS A 153 -4.49 7.97 -28.94
N ASN A 154 -4.92 9.19 -29.27
CA ASN A 154 -5.98 9.40 -30.26
C ASN A 154 -5.46 8.85 -31.60
N SER A 155 -5.67 7.58 -31.87
CA SER A 155 -5.66 7.04 -33.23
C SER A 155 -7.01 7.38 -33.85
N LEU A 156 -7.07 8.59 -34.42
CA LEU A 156 -7.99 8.95 -35.50
C LEU A 156 -7.30 8.65 -36.83
#